data_AF-A0A5M3XMN5-F1
#
_entry.id   AF-A0A5M3XMN5-F1
#
_cell.length_a   1.000
_cell.length_b   1.000
_cell.length_c   1.000
_cell.angle_alpha   90.00
_cell.angle_beta   90.00
_cell.angle_gamma   90.00
#
_symmetry.space_group_name_H-M   'P 1'
#
loop_
_entity.id
_entity.type
_entity.pdbx_description
1 polymer ?
#
loop_
_entity_poly.entity_id
_entity_poly.type
_entity_poly.pdbx_seq_one_letter_code
_entity_poly.pdbx_strand_id
1 'polypeptide(L)'
;MVADGIAELQVAFPNMPIVFGETRQLAEEWTYRFLAATYAAADHSPPRPSPVDVRPEPSTAEVRAWACERGLDVPGKRRLRPEIWEAYRAAHL
;
A
#
# COMPACT_ATOMS: atom_id res chain seq x y z
N MET A 1 21.94 22.53 -34.51
CA MET A 1 21.76 23.53 -33.41
C MET A 1 20.65 23.05 -32.49
N VAL A 2 20.45 23.65 -31.31
CA VAL A 2 19.34 23.26 -30.40
C VAL A 2 17.97 23.41 -31.08
N ALA A 3 17.80 24.45 -31.90
CA ALA A 3 16.56 24.68 -32.64
C ALA A 3 16.22 23.53 -33.62
N ASP A 4 17.22 22.99 -34.31
CA ASP A 4 17.03 21.86 -35.23
C ASP A 4 16.55 20.62 -34.47
N GLY A 5 17.14 20.34 -33.30
CA GLY A 5 16.71 19.21 -32.47
C GLY A 5 15.28 19.35 -31.96
N ILE A 6 14.85 20.57 -31.60
CA ILE A 6 13.44 20.83 -31.23
C ILE A 6 12.52 20.61 -32.44
N ALA A 7 12.92 21.06 -33.63
CA ALA A 7 12.15 20.88 -34.85
C ALA A 7 12.00 19.40 -35.22
N GLU A 8 13.09 18.62 -35.14
CA GLU A 8 13.08 17.17 -35.36
C GLU A 8 12.12 16.46 -34.40
N LEU A 9 12.15 16.81 -33.11
CA LEU A 9 11.24 16.25 -32.11
C LEU A 9 9.77 16.60 -32.40
N GLN A 10 9.48 17.84 -32.80
CA GLN A 10 8.13 18.27 -33.13
C GLN A 10 7.59 17.51 -34.36
N VAL A 11 8.44 17.21 -35.34
CA VAL A 11 8.05 16.42 -36.52
C VAL A 11 7.82 14.96 -36.15
N ALA A 12 8.70 14.37 -35.33
CA ALA A 12 8.60 12.98 -34.92
C ALA A 12 7.39 12.73 -33.99
N PHE A 13 7.05 13.68 -33.12
CA PHE A 13 6.01 13.57 -32.11
C PHE A 13 5.07 14.78 -32.11
N PRO A 14 4.23 14.98 -33.15
CA PRO A 14 3.46 16.21 -33.34
C PRO A 14 2.42 16.49 -32.24
N ASN A 15 1.97 15.45 -31.54
CA ASN A 15 1.00 15.56 -30.46
C ASN A 15 1.65 15.77 -29.09
N MET A 16 2.99 15.70 -28.99
CA MET A 16 3.69 15.88 -27.73
C MET A 16 3.92 17.39 -27.48
N PRO A 17 3.38 17.98 -26.41
CA PRO A 17 3.58 19.39 -26.12
C PRO A 17 5.03 19.65 -25.69
N ILE A 18 5.67 20.64 -26.31
CA ILE A 18 6.97 21.18 -25.90
C ILE A 18 6.74 22.53 -25.20
N VAL A 19 7.20 22.66 -23.96
CA VAL A 19 6.99 23.86 -23.13
C VAL A 19 8.33 24.52 -22.81
N PHE A 20 8.45 25.82 -23.09
CA PHE A 20 9.65 26.61 -22.78
C PHE A 20 9.55 27.19 -21.37
N GLY A 21 10.24 26.59 -20.41
CA GLY A 21 10.42 27.14 -19.07
C GLY A 21 11.53 28.20 -19.09
N GLU A 22 11.15 29.48 -19.15
CA GLU A 22 12.09 30.61 -19.20
C GLU A 22 12.99 30.71 -17.95
N THR A 23 12.58 30.09 -16.84
CA THR A 23 13.36 29.99 -15.61
C THR A 23 13.41 28.56 -15.11
N ARG A 24 14.42 28.26 -14.29
CA ARG A 24 14.54 26.96 -13.61
C ARG A 24 13.30 26.66 -12.76
N GLN A 25 12.83 27.64 -12.00
CA GLN A 25 11.65 27.47 -11.14
C GLN A 25 10.40 27.14 -11.96
N LEU A 26 10.17 27.83 -13.08
CA LEU A 26 9.01 27.57 -13.93
C LEU A 26 9.07 26.16 -14.53
N ALA A 27 10.26 25.70 -14.95
CA ALA A 27 10.45 24.35 -15.46
C ALA A 27 10.17 23.27 -14.39
N GLU A 28 10.60 23.50 -13.16
CA GLU A 28 10.34 22.60 -12.03
C GLU A 28 8.84 22.54 -11.71
N GLU A 29 8.19 23.69 -11.56
CA GLU A 29 6.75 23.76 -11.27
C GLU A 29 5.91 23.08 -12.37
N TRP A 30 6.23 23.33 -13.64
CA TRP A 30 5.53 22.71 -14.76
C TRP A 30 5.71 21.19 -14.74
N THR A 31 6.94 20.70 -14.52
CA THR A 31 7.24 19.27 -14.47
C THR A 31 6.45 18.58 -13.36
N TYR A 32 6.46 19.14 -12.15
CA TYR A 32 5.71 18.55 -11.03
C TYR A 32 4.20 18.57 -11.28
N ARG A 33 3.66 19.64 -11.86
CA ARG A 33 2.22 19.71 -12.18
C ARG A 33 1.82 18.74 -13.28
N PHE A 34 2.64 18.60 -14.32
CA PHE A 34 2.43 17.61 -15.39
C PHE A 34 2.43 16.19 -14.81
N LEU A 35 3.45 15.84 -14.03
CA LEU A 35 3.54 14.52 -13.40
C LEU A 35 2.36 14.27 -12.44
N ALA A 36 2.00 15.24 -11.60
CA ALA A 36 0.84 15.12 -10.71
C ALA A 36 -0.47 14.90 -11.48
N ALA A 37 -0.67 15.64 -12.58
CA ALA A 37 -1.85 15.47 -13.44
C ALA A 37 -1.87 14.09 -14.10
N THR A 38 -0.73 13.61 -14.62
CA THR A 38 -0.63 12.26 -15.21
C THR A 38 -0.88 11.17 -14.16
N TYR A 39 -0.35 11.34 -12.95
CA TYR A 39 -0.56 10.41 -11.83
C TYR A 39 -2.04 10.32 -11.44
N ALA A 40 -2.72 11.46 -11.36
CA ALA A 40 -4.16 11.51 -11.09
C ALA A 40 -4.99 10.89 -12.22
N ALA A 41 -4.63 11.13 -13.48
CA ALA A 41 -5.32 10.57 -14.64
C ALA A 41 -5.11 9.05 -14.79
N ALA A 42 -3.96 8.53 -14.37
CA ALA A 42 -3.63 7.10 -14.45
C ALA A 42 -4.28 6.26 -13.33
N ASP A 43 -5.23 6.82 -12.57
CA ASP A 43 -5.92 6.23 -11.43
C ASP A 43 -4.96 5.48 -10.47
N HIS A 44 -3.77 6.05 -10.24
CA HIS A 44 -2.82 5.57 -9.23
C HIS A 44 -3.27 5.94 -7.81
N SER A 45 -4.60 6.03 -7.59
CA SER A 45 -5.13 6.17 -6.26
C SER A 45 -4.64 4.97 -5.44
N PRO A 46 -4.08 5.19 -4.23
CA PRO A 46 -3.74 4.07 -3.39
C PRO A 46 -5.00 3.21 -3.21
N PRO A 47 -4.88 1.86 -3.18
CA PRO A 47 -6.03 1.01 -3.01
C PRO A 47 -6.82 1.53 -1.82
N ARG A 48 -8.10 1.87 -2.05
CA ARG A 48 -8.99 2.29 -0.97
C ARG A 48 -8.89 1.20 0.10
N PRO A 49 -8.55 1.52 1.35
CA PRO A 49 -8.46 0.50 2.38
C PRO A 49 -9.79 -0.25 2.37
N SER A 50 -9.73 -1.54 2.03
CA SER A 50 -10.88 -2.40 2.18
C SER A 50 -11.26 -2.34 3.67
N PRO A 51 -12.55 -2.36 4.03
CA PRO A 51 -12.94 -2.52 5.41
C PRO A 51 -12.19 -3.76 5.92
N VAL A 52 -11.22 -3.56 6.80
CA VAL A 52 -10.55 -4.67 7.46
C VAL A 52 -11.67 -5.36 8.21
N ASP A 53 -11.94 -6.63 7.90
CA ASP A 53 -12.78 -7.46 8.75
C ASP A 53 -12.00 -7.64 10.05
N VAL A 54 -12.18 -6.70 10.98
CA VAL A 54 -11.57 -6.74 12.30
C VAL A 54 -12.34 -7.79 13.08
N ARG A 55 -12.12 -9.06 12.75
CA ARG A 55 -12.52 -10.14 13.64
C ARG A 55 -11.75 -9.90 14.94
N PRO A 56 -12.43 -9.74 16.09
CA PRO A 56 -11.76 -9.44 17.34
C PRO A 56 -10.66 -10.46 17.57
N GLU A 57 -9.42 -9.99 17.81
CA GLU A 57 -8.34 -10.91 18.14
C GLU A 57 -8.73 -11.70 19.39
N PRO A 58 -8.64 -13.04 19.35
CA PRO A 58 -9.04 -13.88 20.46
C PRO A 58 -8.20 -13.53 21.68
N SER A 59 -8.88 -13.23 22.79
CA SER A 59 -8.25 -12.90 24.05
C SER A 59 -7.55 -14.14 24.63
N THR A 60 -6.52 -13.92 25.45
CA THR A 60 -5.83 -15.01 26.15
C THR A 60 -6.78 -15.84 27.04
N ALA A 61 -7.88 -15.25 27.51
CA ALA A 61 -8.89 -15.96 28.30
C ALA A 61 -9.71 -16.95 27.46
N GLU A 62 -10.10 -16.55 26.25
CA GLU A 62 -10.83 -17.41 25.31
C GLU A 62 -9.98 -18.60 24.86
N VAL A 63 -8.71 -18.35 24.51
CA VAL A 63 -7.77 -19.41 24.13
C VAL A 63 -7.52 -20.38 25.28
N ARG A 64 -7.49 -19.90 26.54
CA ARG A 64 -7.38 -20.77 27.73
C ARG A 64 -8.62 -21.62 27.94
N ALA A 65 -9.81 -21.04 27.84
CA ALA A 65 -11.07 -21.77 28.01
C ALA A 65 -11.16 -22.90 26.98
N TRP A 66 -10.90 -22.59 25.71
CA TRP A 66 -10.84 -23.57 24.63
C TRP A 66 -9.82 -24.69 24.87
N ALA A 67 -8.64 -24.34 25.36
CA ALA A 67 -7.59 -25.33 25.60
C ALA A 67 -7.91 -26.25 26.79
N CYS A 68 -8.53 -25.71 27.86
CA CYS A 68 -9.03 -26.50 28.98
C CYS A 68 -10.16 -27.46 28.55
N GLU A 69 -11.11 -27.00 27.72
CA GLU A 69 -12.18 -27.84 27.16
C GLU A 69 -11.63 -29.02 26.33
N ARG A 70 -10.51 -28.81 25.63
CA ARG A 70 -9.82 -29.86 24.87
C ARG A 70 -8.84 -30.71 25.68
N GLY A 71 -8.73 -30.48 26.99
CA GLY A 71 -7.84 -31.24 27.86
C GLY A 71 -6.35 -30.97 27.62
N LEU A 72 -5.99 -29.84 27.02
CA LEU A 72 -4.60 -29.42 26.87
C LEU A 72 -4.05 -28.90 28.21
N ASP A 73 -2.81 -29.26 28.55
CA ASP A 73 -2.17 -28.78 29.78
C ASP A 73 -1.86 -27.28 29.68
N VAL A 74 -2.67 -26.47 30.36
CA VAL A 74 -2.57 -25.01 30.34
C VAL A 74 -2.30 -24.44 31.73
N PRO A 75 -1.21 -23.69 31.92
CA PRO A 75 -0.91 -23.05 33.20
C PRO A 75 -1.95 -21.98 33.58
N GLY A 76 -2.59 -22.12 34.75
CA GLY A 76 -3.69 -21.24 35.18
C GLY A 76 -3.37 -19.75 35.38
N LYS A 77 -2.10 -19.35 35.46
CA LYS A 77 -1.68 -17.94 35.67
C LYS A 77 -0.51 -17.44 34.81
N ARG A 78 0.06 -18.27 33.92
CA ARG A 78 1.24 -17.89 33.10
C ARG A 78 0.89 -17.69 31.63
N ARG A 79 1.76 -16.99 30.91
CA ARG A 79 1.66 -16.77 29.46
C ARG A 79 1.44 -18.11 28.75
N LEU A 80 0.47 -18.15 27.83
CA LEU A 80 0.19 -19.33 27.02
C LEU A 80 1.42 -19.71 26.21
N ARG A 81 1.70 -21.02 26.12
CA ARG A 81 2.74 -21.56 25.26
C ARG A 81 2.38 -21.27 23.78
N PRO A 82 3.37 -21.02 22.91
CA PRO A 82 3.12 -20.74 21.49
C PRO A 82 2.35 -21.89 20.80
N GLU A 83 2.59 -23.13 21.22
CA GLU A 83 1.90 -24.33 20.72
C GLU A 83 0.37 -24.27 20.93
N ILE A 84 -0.12 -23.66 22.02
CA ILE A 84 -1.56 -23.52 22.29
C ILE A 84 -2.18 -22.48 21.35
N TRP A 85 -1.44 -21.42 21.04
CA TRP A 85 -1.87 -20.41 20.06
C TRP A 85 -1.94 -20.97 18.65
N GLU A 86 -0.97 -21.79 18.26
CA GLU A 86 -0.97 -22.48 16.97
C GLU A 86 -2.14 -23.45 16.84
N ALA A 87 -2.39 -24.26 17.87
CA ALA A 87 -3.52 -25.19 17.90
C ALA A 87 -4.87 -24.46 17.85
N TYR A 88 -4.98 -23.32 18.55
CA TYR A 88 -6.18 -22.48 18.52
C TYR A 88 -6.42 -21.90 17.12
N ARG A 89 -5.38 -21.36 16.48
CA ARG A 89 -5.47 -20.82 15.11
C ARG A 89 -5.83 -21.91 14.10
N ALA A 90 -5.21 -23.09 14.20
CA ALA A 90 -5.52 -24.22 13.33
C ALA A 90 -6.97 -24.72 13.45
N ALA A 91 -7.61 -24.55 14.61
CA ALA A 91 -8.99 -24.95 14.84
C ALA A 91 -10.04 -23.89 14.44
N HIS A 92 -9.62 -22.64 14.20
CA HIS A 92 -10.51 -21.51 13.88
C HIS A 92 -10.18 -20.86 12.52
N LEU A 93 -9.39 -21.55 11.69
CA LEU A 93 -9.26 -21.34 10.24
C LEU A 93 -10.35 -22.11 9.50
#